data_AF-A0A933RMJ8-F1
#
_entry.id   AF-A0A933RMJ8-F1
#
_cell.length_a   1.000
_cell.length_b   1.000
_cell.length_c   1.000
_cell.angle_alpha   90.00
_cell.angle_beta   90.00
_cell.angle_gamma   90.00
#
_symmetry.space_group_name_H-M   'P 1'
#
loop_
_entity.id
_entity.type
_entity.pdbx_description
1 polymer ?
#
loop_
_entity_poly.entity_id
_entity_poly.type
_entity_poly.pdbx_seq_one_letter_code
_entity_poly.pdbx_strand_id
1 'polypeptide(L)'
;MPTFKDHIEAKGKDHDPVIHEIAIAKQIIQERKGPLDLLRELISNAGYREVGATEISISFTMAKEGHVFSVEDNGIGMDYTNKEQMPGRLDKFFGLGLSEIVGIKGDEFSWKGLGSKLAYQSRSIEIETYHRGGDVIKAEVNEPWESIMHTRKPKPKI
;
A
#
# COMPACT_ATOMS: atom_id res chain seq x y z
N MET A 1 8.31 36.43 35.92
CA MET A 1 7.66 35.17 36.35
C MET A 1 6.35 35.06 35.60
N PRO A 2 6.16 34.06 34.73
CA PRO A 2 4.87 33.84 34.08
C PRO A 2 3.87 33.32 35.14
N THR A 3 2.65 33.83 35.13
CA THR A 3 1.58 33.45 36.05
C THR A 3 0.83 32.21 35.53
N PHE A 4 0.31 31.41 36.45
CA PHE A 4 -0.40 30.13 36.27
C PHE A 4 -1.64 30.14 35.34
N LYS A 5 -1.95 31.26 34.66
CA LYS A 5 -3.14 31.41 33.82
C LYS A 5 -2.95 31.05 32.35
N ASP A 6 -1.73 30.71 31.94
CA ASP A 6 -1.43 30.28 30.56
C ASP A 6 -1.38 28.75 30.40
N HIS A 7 -2.04 28.01 31.30
CA HIS A 7 -2.46 26.63 31.00
C HIS A 7 -3.62 26.68 30.01
N ILE A 8 -3.31 27.06 28.77
CA ILE A 8 -4.15 26.73 27.63
C ILE A 8 -4.24 25.21 27.64
N GLU A 9 -5.40 24.69 28.01
CA GLU A 9 -5.78 23.31 27.74
C GLU A 9 -5.55 23.06 26.25
N ALA A 10 -4.39 22.51 25.92
CA ALA A 10 -4.18 21.84 24.67
C ALA A 10 -5.13 20.64 24.69
N LYS A 11 -6.36 20.87 24.23
CA LYS A 11 -7.28 19.81 23.82
C LYS A 11 -6.58 19.09 22.68
N GLY A 12 -5.74 18.12 23.02
CA GLY A 12 -5.24 17.14 22.08
C GLY A 12 -6.46 16.53 21.42
N LYS A 13 -6.65 16.77 20.12
CA LYS A 13 -7.59 15.99 19.35
C LYS A 13 -7.09 14.56 19.40
N ASP A 14 -7.84 13.66 20.02
CA ASP A 14 -7.67 12.23 19.82
C ASP A 14 -7.83 11.97 18.32
N HIS A 15 -6.70 11.80 17.64
CA HIS A 15 -6.67 11.41 16.24
C HIS A 15 -6.60 9.89 16.21
N ASP A 16 -7.70 9.24 15.82
CA ASP A 16 -7.69 7.81 15.50
C ASP A 16 -6.64 7.57 14.40
N PRO A 17 -5.55 6.82 14.69
CA PRO A 17 -4.48 6.58 13.73
C PRO A 17 -4.97 5.96 12.43
N VAL A 18 -5.99 5.10 12.49
CA VAL A 18 -6.55 4.42 11.31
C VAL A 18 -7.29 5.41 10.42
N ILE A 19 -8.09 6.31 11.02
CA ILE A 19 -8.78 7.36 10.27
C ILE A 19 -7.75 8.29 9.60
N HIS A 20 -6.66 8.60 10.29
CA HIS A 20 -5.59 9.41 9.75
C HIS A 20 -4.88 8.74 8.56
N GLU A 21 -4.54 7.46 8.66
CA GLU A 21 -3.98 6.67 7.56
C GLU A 21 -4.88 6.66 6.33
N ILE A 22 -6.18 6.43 6.53
CA ILE A 22 -7.15 6.41 5.42
C ILE A 22 -7.25 7.80 4.77
N ALA A 23 -7.23 8.87 5.56
CA ALA A 23 -7.24 10.24 5.05
C ALA A 23 -6.00 10.56 4.21
N ILE A 24 -4.80 10.14 4.66
CA ILE A 24 -3.56 10.30 3.90
C ILE A 24 -3.62 9.51 2.59
N ALA A 25 -4.00 8.24 2.64
CA ALA A 25 -4.12 7.40 1.44
C ALA A 25 -5.08 8.02 0.42
N LYS A 26 -6.24 8.50 0.89
CA LYS A 26 -7.22 9.20 0.07
C LYS A 26 -6.62 10.44 -0.60
N GLN A 27 -5.89 11.27 0.16
CA GLN A 27 -5.27 12.48 -0.37
C GLN A 27 -4.22 12.14 -1.45
N ILE A 28 -3.33 11.17 -1.20
CA ILE A 28 -2.30 10.74 -2.14
C ILE A 28 -2.92 10.26 -3.46
N ILE A 29 -3.97 9.45 -3.38
CA ILE A 29 -4.68 8.93 -4.55
C ILE A 29 -5.33 10.07 -5.33
N GLN A 30 -5.98 11.02 -4.65
CA GLN A 30 -6.68 12.13 -5.31
C GLN A 30 -5.75 13.19 -5.91
N GLU A 31 -4.54 13.37 -5.35
CA GLU A 31 -3.56 14.34 -5.85
C GLU A 31 -2.79 13.85 -7.08
N ARG A 32 -2.69 12.53 -7.28
CA ARG A 32 -2.03 11.94 -8.44
C ARG A 32 -2.93 11.99 -9.66
N LYS A 33 -2.44 12.64 -10.72
CA LYS A 33 -3.20 12.91 -11.96
C LYS A 33 -2.69 12.14 -13.17
N GLY A 34 -1.52 11.50 -13.08
CA GLY A 34 -0.92 10.79 -14.21
C GLY A 34 -1.64 9.47 -14.46
N PRO A 35 -2.22 9.22 -15.65
CA PRO A 35 -2.93 7.97 -15.93
C PRO A 35 -2.02 6.74 -15.90
N LEU A 36 -0.69 6.93 -16.00
CA LEU A 36 0.32 5.88 -15.96
C LEU A 36 1.11 5.87 -14.64
N ASP A 37 0.72 6.68 -13.64
CA ASP A 37 1.47 6.74 -12.38
C ASP A 37 1.46 5.39 -11.66
N LEU A 38 0.32 4.71 -11.61
CA LEU A 38 0.24 3.36 -11.04
C LEU A 38 1.15 2.38 -11.78
N LEU A 39 1.11 2.38 -13.11
CA LEU A 39 1.94 1.48 -13.91
C LEU A 39 3.43 1.74 -13.67
N ARG A 40 3.85 3.00 -13.63
CA ARG A 40 5.23 3.39 -13.32
C ARG A 40 5.68 2.86 -11.96
N GLU A 41 4.82 2.97 -10.95
CA GLU A 41 5.12 2.50 -9.59
C GLU A 41 5.21 0.97 -9.51
N LEU A 42 4.31 0.24 -10.17
CA LEU A 42 4.35 -1.23 -10.22
C LEU A 42 5.61 -1.74 -10.93
N ILE A 43 5.98 -1.15 -12.07
CA ILE A 43 7.22 -1.48 -12.78
C ILE A 43 8.45 -1.15 -11.92
N SER A 44 8.44 0.00 -11.23
CA SER A 44 9.53 0.37 -10.32
C SER A 44 9.69 -0.64 -9.18
N ASN A 45 8.57 -1.17 -8.67
CA ASN A 45 8.60 -2.18 -7.61
C ASN A 45 9.20 -3.50 -8.10
N ALA A 46 8.76 -3.98 -9.26
CA ALA A 46 9.30 -5.18 -9.89
C ALA A 46 10.80 -5.03 -10.23
N GLY A 47 11.23 -3.83 -10.65
CA GLY A 47 12.60 -3.53 -11.03
C GLY A 47 13.57 -3.29 -9.87
N TYR A 48 13.14 -3.39 -8.61
CA TYR A 48 14.06 -3.25 -7.48
C TYR A 48 15.14 -4.33 -7.46
N ARG A 49 16.36 -3.94 -7.14
CA ARG A 49 17.53 -4.85 -7.16
C ARG A 49 17.35 -6.04 -6.21
N GLU A 50 16.70 -5.82 -5.07
CA GLU A 50 16.38 -6.85 -4.09
C GLU A 50 15.20 -7.75 -4.46
N VAL A 51 14.43 -7.39 -5.48
CA VAL A 51 13.43 -8.28 -6.11
C VAL A 51 14.15 -9.26 -7.03
N GLY A 52 15.20 -8.79 -7.71
CA GLY A 52 16.05 -9.64 -8.55
C GLY A 52 15.34 -10.18 -9.79
N ALA A 53 14.25 -9.53 -10.23
CA ALA A 53 13.55 -9.89 -11.45
C ALA A 53 14.47 -9.70 -12.66
N THR A 54 14.44 -10.68 -13.56
CA THR A 54 15.12 -10.61 -14.87
C THR A 54 14.13 -10.34 -16.00
N GLU A 55 12.84 -10.51 -15.73
CA GLU A 55 11.76 -10.31 -16.67
C GLU A 55 10.58 -9.62 -15.96
N ILE A 56 10.01 -8.63 -16.63
CA ILE A 56 8.79 -7.94 -16.20
C ILE A 56 7.84 -7.95 -17.39
N SER A 57 6.67 -8.58 -17.21
CA SER A 57 5.59 -8.63 -18.19
C SER A 57 4.51 -7.62 -17.80
N ILE A 58 3.99 -6.91 -18.79
CA ILE A 58 2.91 -5.95 -18.61
C ILE A 58 1.81 -6.33 -19.59
N SER A 59 0.59 -6.49 -19.09
CA SER A 59 -0.57 -6.76 -19.94
C SER A 59 -1.71 -5.80 -19.63
N PHE A 60 -2.49 -5.51 -20.67
CA PHE A 60 -3.70 -4.70 -20.58
C PHE A 60 -4.83 -5.44 -21.29
N THR A 61 -5.90 -5.71 -20.55
CA THR A 61 -7.08 -6.39 -21.04
C THR A 61 -8.26 -5.44 -20.96
N MET A 62 -8.86 -5.14 -22.11
CA MET A 62 -10.12 -4.41 -22.18
C MET A 62 -11.29 -5.38 -22.03
N ALA A 63 -12.06 -5.26 -20.95
CA ALA A 63 -13.36 -5.91 -20.83
C ALA A 63 -14.48 -4.87 -20.77
N LYS A 64 -15.72 -5.34 -20.97
CA LYS A 64 -16.93 -4.50 -20.97
C LYS A 64 -17.25 -3.99 -19.56
N GLU A 65 -16.88 -4.77 -18.54
CA GLU A 65 -17.16 -4.53 -17.12
C GLU A 65 -16.07 -3.68 -16.44
N GLY A 66 -14.94 -3.47 -17.11
CA GLY A 66 -13.78 -2.75 -16.61
C GLY A 66 -12.52 -3.13 -17.39
N HIS A 67 -11.44 -2.37 -17.23
CA HIS A 67 -10.15 -2.73 -17.79
C HIS A 67 -9.24 -3.32 -16.72
N VAL A 68 -8.47 -4.33 -17.09
CA VAL A 68 -7.49 -4.98 -16.22
C VAL A 68 -6.10 -4.62 -16.70
N PHE A 69 -5.27 -4.14 -15.77
CA PHE A 69 -3.83 -3.97 -15.97
C PHE A 69 -3.12 -5.00 -15.08
N SER A 70 -2.22 -5.79 -15.66
CA SER A 70 -1.35 -6.72 -14.91
C SER A 70 0.11 -6.29 -15.07
N VAL A 71 0.86 -6.40 -13.98
CA VAL A 71 2.32 -6.32 -13.96
C VAL A 71 2.81 -7.56 -13.24
N GLU A 72 3.58 -8.37 -13.94
CA GLU A 72 4.12 -9.64 -13.46
C GLU A 72 5.63 -9.60 -13.54
N ASP A 73 6.30 -10.12 -12.52
CA ASP A 73 7.76 -10.25 -12.49
C ASP A 73 8.17 -11.64 -12.02
N ASN A 74 9.34 -12.08 -12.43
CA ASN A 74 9.90 -13.38 -12.04
C ASN A 74 10.87 -13.29 -10.85
N GLY A 75 10.72 -12.25 -10.02
CA GLY A 75 11.58 -12.01 -8.87
C GLY A 75 11.28 -12.90 -7.67
N ILE A 76 11.84 -12.54 -6.52
CA ILE A 76 11.75 -13.35 -5.29
C ILE A 76 10.38 -13.36 -4.61
N GLY A 77 9.38 -12.65 -5.14
CA GLY A 77 8.05 -12.51 -4.56
C GLY A 77 8.02 -11.75 -3.23
N MET A 78 6.86 -11.82 -2.57
CA MET A 78 6.57 -11.15 -1.31
C MET A 78 6.17 -12.14 -0.23
N ASP A 79 6.75 -12.00 0.95
CA ASP A 79 6.35 -12.72 2.15
C ASP A 79 5.14 -12.06 2.84
N TYR A 80 4.35 -12.88 3.51
CA TYR A 80 3.21 -12.46 4.33
C TYR A 80 3.37 -13.04 5.73
N THR A 81 3.37 -12.18 6.74
CA THR A 81 3.62 -12.56 8.13
C THR A 81 2.43 -12.31 9.03
N ASN A 82 1.56 -11.35 8.65
CA ASN A 82 0.49 -10.83 9.49
C ASN A 82 0.96 -10.33 10.86
N LYS A 83 2.23 -9.94 10.99
CA LYS A 83 2.83 -9.46 12.25
C LYS A 83 3.11 -7.98 12.17
N GLU A 84 2.41 -7.18 12.95
CA GLU A 84 2.58 -5.72 12.96
C GLU A 84 4.01 -5.28 13.30
N GLN A 85 4.72 -6.02 14.17
CA GLN A 85 6.09 -5.67 14.59
C GLN A 85 7.16 -6.06 13.57
N MET A 86 6.83 -6.97 12.65
CA MET A 86 7.75 -7.46 11.62
C MET A 86 6.96 -7.84 10.36
N PRO A 87 6.39 -6.83 9.67
CA PRO A 87 5.56 -7.07 8.50
C PRO A 87 6.41 -7.57 7.34
N GLY A 88 5.88 -8.56 6.63
CA GLY A 88 6.40 -8.99 5.35
C GLY A 88 6.15 -7.95 4.26
N ARG A 89 6.72 -8.16 3.07
CA ARG A 89 6.52 -7.26 1.93
C ARG A 89 5.05 -7.12 1.55
N LEU A 90 4.27 -8.21 1.63
CA LEU A 90 2.85 -8.18 1.30
C LEU A 90 2.03 -7.43 2.38
N ASP A 91 2.40 -7.57 3.67
CA ASP A 91 1.80 -6.79 4.76
C ASP A 91 2.00 -5.28 4.52
N LYS A 92 3.22 -4.88 4.12
CA LYS A 92 3.55 -3.48 3.77
C LYS A 92 2.80 -2.98 2.54
N PHE A 93 2.56 -3.84 1.55
CA PHE A 93 1.73 -3.52 0.39
C PHE A 93 0.30 -3.16 0.80
N PHE A 94 -0.28 -3.82 1.81
CA PHE A 94 -1.65 -3.55 2.26
C PHE A 94 -1.79 -2.45 3.33
N GLY A 95 -0.70 -2.01 3.96
CA GLY A 95 -0.73 -0.85 4.86
C GLY A 95 -1.12 0.43 4.11
N LEU A 96 -1.88 1.37 4.70
CA LEU A 96 -2.33 2.59 3.99
C LEU A 96 -1.41 3.81 4.17
N GLY A 97 -0.50 3.77 5.14
CA GLY A 97 0.44 4.85 5.42
C GLY A 97 1.03 4.73 6.82
N LEU A 98 2.20 5.32 7.04
CA LEU A 98 2.94 5.42 8.31
C LEU A 98 3.11 4.11 9.10
N SER A 99 3.66 3.08 8.46
CA SER A 99 4.41 2.06 9.20
C SER A 99 5.86 2.53 9.40
N GLU A 100 6.06 3.69 10.04
CA GLU A 100 7.32 3.89 10.77
C GLU A 100 7.26 2.94 11.97
N ILE A 101 7.67 1.69 11.78
CA ILE A 101 7.97 0.84 12.91
C ILE A 101 9.23 1.42 13.54
N VAL A 102 9.04 2.17 14.62
CA VAL A 102 10.10 2.78 15.42
C VAL A 102 11.17 1.72 15.71
N GLY A 103 12.38 1.89 15.16
CA GLY A 103 13.51 0.98 15.37
C GLY A 103 13.84 0.04 14.20
N ILE A 104 13.01 -0.06 13.16
CA ILE A 104 13.38 -0.75 11.92
C ILE A 104 14.02 0.28 10.99
N LYS A 105 15.30 0.09 10.63
CA LYS A 105 15.96 0.91 9.59
C LYS A 105 15.08 0.85 8.36
N GLY A 106 14.57 2.02 7.95
CA GLY A 106 13.78 2.13 6.73
C GLY A 106 14.56 1.54 5.57
N ASP A 107 14.09 0.41 5.07
CA ASP A 107 14.41 -0.03 3.72
C ASP A 107 13.87 1.03 2.73
N GLU A 108 14.37 1.05 1.49
CA GLU A 108 13.87 1.97 0.45
C GLU A 108 12.33 1.92 0.30
N PHE A 109 11.71 0.83 0.75
CA PHE A 109 10.28 0.58 0.82
C PHE A 109 9.49 1.49 1.79
N SER A 110 10.12 1.99 2.86
CA SER A 110 9.42 2.68 3.96
C SER A 110 8.87 4.07 3.60
N TRP A 111 9.51 4.80 2.68
CA TRP A 111 9.00 6.07 2.13
C TRP A 111 8.45 5.94 0.69
N LYS A 112 8.84 4.89 -0.05
CA LYS A 112 8.39 4.66 -1.45
C LYS A 112 7.13 3.79 -1.58
N GLY A 113 6.67 3.14 -0.51
CA GLY A 113 5.48 2.28 -0.53
C GLY A 113 4.16 2.99 -0.89
N LEU A 114 4.12 4.33 -0.89
CA LEU A 114 2.95 5.13 -1.22
C LEU A 114 2.49 4.98 -2.68
N GLY A 115 3.41 4.69 -3.60
CA GLY A 115 3.10 4.54 -5.03
C GLY A 115 2.13 3.38 -5.30
N SER A 116 2.31 2.26 -4.60
CA SER A 116 1.42 1.11 -4.68
C SER A 116 -0.01 1.41 -4.22
N LYS A 117 -0.22 2.47 -3.42
CA LYS A 117 -1.55 2.81 -2.90
C LYS A 117 -2.48 3.37 -3.97
N LEU A 118 -1.93 3.78 -5.11
CA LEU A 118 -2.73 4.12 -6.29
C LEU A 118 -3.60 2.95 -6.76
N ALA A 119 -3.18 1.70 -6.49
CA ALA A 119 -3.98 0.52 -6.81
C ALA A 119 -5.33 0.50 -6.08
N TYR A 120 -5.47 1.20 -4.94
CA TYR A 120 -6.75 1.30 -4.25
C TYR A 120 -7.78 2.13 -5.00
N GLN A 121 -7.41 2.89 -6.05
CA GLN A 121 -8.36 3.52 -6.96
C GLN A 121 -8.87 2.54 -8.03
N SER A 122 -9.41 1.41 -7.60
CA SER A 122 -9.89 0.33 -8.45
C SER A 122 -11.13 -0.34 -7.84
N ARG A 123 -11.75 -1.24 -8.62
CA ARG A 123 -12.84 -2.11 -8.15
C ARG A 123 -12.33 -3.40 -7.49
N SER A 124 -11.16 -3.86 -7.90
CA SER A 124 -10.49 -5.03 -7.33
C SER A 124 -8.98 -4.88 -7.46
N ILE A 125 -8.26 -5.40 -6.48
CA ILE A 125 -6.82 -5.65 -6.52
C ILE A 125 -6.63 -7.15 -6.31
N GLU A 126 -5.88 -7.78 -7.21
CA GLU A 126 -5.49 -9.18 -7.11
C GLU A 126 -3.97 -9.27 -7.14
N ILE A 127 -3.40 -10.04 -6.22
CA ILE A 127 -1.96 -10.29 -6.12
C ILE A 127 -1.76 -11.79 -5.97
N GLU A 128 -0.98 -12.38 -6.86
CA GLU A 128 -0.44 -13.72 -6.69
C GLU A 128 1.07 -13.61 -6.50
N THR A 129 1.61 -14.23 -5.46
CA THR A 129 3.04 -14.14 -5.16
C THR A 129 3.58 -15.45 -4.57
N TYR A 130 4.85 -15.71 -4.84
CA TYR A 130 5.54 -16.91 -4.39
C TYR A 130 6.90 -16.51 -3.83
N HIS A 131 7.07 -16.61 -2.50
CA HIS A 131 8.30 -16.19 -1.86
C HIS A 131 9.29 -17.34 -1.68
N ARG A 132 10.42 -17.29 -2.39
CA ARG A 132 11.61 -18.14 -2.17
C ARG A 132 11.34 -19.65 -2.02
N GLY A 133 10.39 -20.23 -2.74
CA GLY A 133 10.11 -21.66 -2.61
C GLY A 133 8.97 -22.02 -1.65
N GLY A 134 8.37 -21.04 -0.98
CA GLY A 134 7.27 -21.22 -0.02
C GLY A 134 5.91 -21.45 -0.68
N ASP A 135 4.82 -21.25 0.05
CA ASP A 135 3.49 -21.38 -0.54
C ASP A 135 3.16 -20.22 -1.48
N VAL A 136 2.35 -20.48 -2.50
CA VAL A 136 1.75 -19.43 -3.32
C VAL A 136 0.69 -18.72 -2.47
N ILE A 137 0.84 -17.40 -2.33
CA ILE A 137 -0.12 -16.55 -1.64
C ILE A 137 -0.95 -15.83 -2.70
N LYS A 138 -2.28 -15.90 -2.55
CA LYS A 138 -3.23 -15.14 -3.36
C LYS A 138 -3.94 -14.15 -2.47
N ALA A 139 -3.86 -12.88 -2.82
CA ALA A 139 -4.48 -11.81 -2.05
C ALA A 139 -5.45 -11.01 -2.91
N GLU A 140 -6.66 -10.80 -2.40
CA GLU A 140 -7.73 -10.09 -3.09
C GLU A 140 -8.29 -8.96 -2.22
N VAL A 141 -8.40 -7.76 -2.77
CA VAL A 141 -9.07 -6.61 -2.14
C VAL A 141 -10.25 -6.20 -3.00
N ASN A 142 -11.47 -6.44 -2.49
CA ASN A 142 -12.71 -6.07 -3.18
C ASN A 142 -13.14 -4.64 -2.83
N GLU A 143 -13.54 -3.88 -3.85
CA GLU A 143 -14.01 -2.49 -3.78
C GLU A 143 -13.15 -1.60 -2.85
N PRO A 144 -11.82 -1.56 -3.06
CA PRO A 144 -10.90 -0.83 -2.20
C PRO A 144 -11.20 0.67 -2.15
N TRP A 145 -11.55 1.25 -3.30
CA TRP A 145 -11.83 2.68 -3.40
C TRP A 145 -13.08 3.08 -2.62
N GLU A 146 -14.14 2.27 -2.73
CA GLU A 146 -15.38 2.46 -1.98
C GLU A 146 -15.11 2.39 -0.47
N SER A 147 -14.28 1.44 -0.03
CA SER A 147 -13.88 1.33 1.37
C SER A 147 -13.21 2.62 1.88
N ILE A 148 -12.22 3.14 1.15
CA ILE A 148 -11.53 4.41 1.49
C ILE A 148 -12.51 5.58 1.53
N MET A 149 -13.42 5.66 0.55
CA MET A 149 -14.41 6.74 0.48
C MET A 149 -15.39 6.75 1.66
N HIS A 150 -15.65 5.58 2.26
CA HIS A 150 -16.44 5.42 3.48
C HIS A 150 -15.62 5.43 4.77
N THR A 151 -14.35 5.86 4.73
CA THR A 151 -13.45 5.89 5.90
C THR A 151 -13.28 4.51 6.53
N ARG A 152 -13.27 3.46 5.71
CA ARG A 152 -13.01 2.08 6.12
C ARG A 152 -11.69 1.62 5.55
N LYS A 153 -10.90 0.92 6.36
CA LYS A 153 -9.69 0.24 5.87
C LYS A 153 -10.10 -0.91 4.94
N PRO A 154 -9.62 -0.94 3.68
CA PRO A 154 -9.83 -2.09 2.81
C PRO A 154 -9.23 -3.34 3.42
N LYS A 155 -9.90 -4.47 3.26
CA LYS A 155 -9.50 -5.73 3.89
C LYS A 155 -9.05 -6.73 2.81
N PRO A 156 -7.76 -7.08 2.76
CA PRO A 156 -7.31 -8.16 1.90
C PRO A 156 -7.86 -9.49 2.41
N LYS A 157 -8.30 -10.34 1.49
CA LYS A 157 -8.50 -11.77 1.70
C LYS A 157 -7.23 -12.46 1.24
N ILE A 158 -6.58 -13.21 2.13
CA ILE A 158 -5.35 -13.98 1.88
C ILE A 158 -5.72 -15.46 1.82
#